data_AF-A0A024UZR2-F1
#
_entry.id   AF-A0A024UZR2-F1
#
_cell.length_a   1.000
_cell.length_b   1.000
_cell.length_c   1.000
_cell.angle_alpha   90.00
_cell.angle_beta   90.00
_cell.angle_gamma   90.00
#
_symmetry.space_group_name_H-M   'P 1'
#
loop_
_entity.id
_entity.type
_entity.pdbx_description
1 polymer ?
#
loop_
_entity_poly.entity_id
_entity_poly.type
_entity_poly.pdbx_seq_one_letter_code
_entity_poly.pdbx_strand_id
1 'polypeptide(L)'
;MIASLNEIKKKNPSLLTVSKKKKKYKDPLPDRNDIPLMNITEDIDYIYDNAVQVINSKPVEKKKKKGKVLIDDDPLSKEDYGKISPYLIKIKDELKEKENLKKQDIIDEEKITREIKEKRDYLLAELKNKYNEINKEYLKISHVVDINSVRKLKKKEGYEKQLNQLEKDILKLENQTY
;
A
#
# COMPACT_ATOMS: atom_id res chain seq x y z
N MET A 1 -43.31 -31.08 -55.81
CA MET A 1 -42.17 -31.71 -56.51
C MET A 1 -41.06 -30.70 -56.64
N ILE A 2 -39.81 -31.05 -56.28
CA ILE A 2 -38.64 -30.15 -56.37
C ILE A 2 -37.95 -30.40 -57.72
N ALA A 3 -37.67 -29.36 -58.50
CA ALA A 3 -37.06 -29.47 -59.84
C ALA A 3 -35.58 -29.90 -59.78
N SER A 4 -35.08 -30.57 -60.83
CA SER A 4 -33.72 -31.11 -60.83
C SER A 4 -32.64 -30.03 -61.06
N LEU A 5 -31.44 -30.26 -60.53
CA LEU A 5 -30.32 -29.31 -60.63
C LEU A 5 -29.95 -28.94 -62.08
N ASN A 6 -30.06 -29.91 -63.00
CA ASN A 6 -29.79 -29.70 -64.42
C ASN A 6 -30.85 -28.85 -65.12
N GLU A 7 -32.11 -28.96 -64.72
CA GLU A 7 -33.19 -28.12 -65.23
C GLU A 7 -33.06 -26.68 -64.73
N ILE A 8 -32.65 -26.49 -63.47
CA ILE A 8 -32.38 -25.17 -62.89
C ILE A 8 -31.19 -24.50 -63.60
N LYS A 9 -30.13 -25.25 -63.93
CA LYS A 9 -28.98 -24.73 -64.69
C LYS A 9 -29.34 -24.23 -66.08
N LYS A 10 -30.25 -24.93 -66.78
CA LYS A 10 -30.69 -24.54 -68.13
C LYS A 10 -31.69 -23.38 -68.11
N LYS A 11 -32.66 -23.39 -67.19
CA LYS A 11 -33.72 -22.37 -67.15
C LYS A 11 -33.27 -21.07 -66.51
N ASN A 12 -32.54 -21.11 -65.39
CA ASN A 12 -32.13 -19.93 -64.63
C ASN A 12 -30.73 -20.15 -64.00
N PRO A 13 -29.64 -20.02 -64.76
CA PRO A 13 -28.28 -20.29 -64.27
C PRO A 13 -27.80 -19.32 -63.19
N SER A 14 -28.40 -18.13 -63.06
CA SER A 14 -28.06 -17.14 -62.03
C SER A 14 -28.35 -17.64 -60.61
N LEU A 15 -29.34 -18.52 -60.43
CA LEU A 15 -29.66 -19.16 -59.14
C LEU A 15 -28.51 -20.06 -58.63
N LEU A 16 -27.65 -20.55 -59.53
CA LEU A 16 -26.50 -21.40 -59.19
C LEU A 16 -25.22 -20.59 -58.94
N THR A 17 -25.26 -19.28 -59.17
CA THR A 17 -24.11 -18.40 -58.89
C THR A 17 -24.19 -17.87 -57.46
N VAL A 18 -23.05 -17.87 -56.77
CA VAL A 18 -22.99 -17.37 -55.39
C VAL A 18 -23.14 -15.85 -55.41
N SER A 19 -24.20 -15.33 -54.79
CA SER A 19 -24.54 -13.89 -54.76
C SER A 19 -23.40 -12.99 -54.26
N LYS A 20 -22.56 -13.50 -53.34
CA LYS A 20 -21.38 -12.80 -52.83
C LYS A 20 -20.15 -13.69 -52.96
N LYS A 21 -19.23 -13.33 -53.87
CA LYS A 21 -17.90 -13.94 -53.93
C LYS A 21 -17.10 -13.51 -52.68
N LYS A 22 -16.47 -14.45 -51.98
CA LYS A 22 -15.64 -14.15 -50.80
C LYS A 22 -14.46 -13.26 -51.21
N LYS A 23 -14.16 -12.22 -50.42
CA LYS A 23 -12.97 -11.38 -50.62
C LYS A 23 -11.72 -12.25 -50.43
N LYS A 24 -10.81 -12.24 -51.41
CA LYS A 24 -9.48 -12.84 -51.26
C LYS A 24 -8.61 -11.80 -50.55
N TYR A 25 -8.02 -12.20 -49.43
CA TYR A 25 -7.17 -11.32 -48.60
C TYR A 25 -5.69 -11.40 -48.97
N LYS A 26 -5.32 -12.32 -49.87
CA LYS A 26 -3.96 -12.52 -50.35
C LYS A 26 -3.91 -12.23 -51.84
N ASP A 27 -2.84 -11.57 -52.26
CA ASP A 27 -2.54 -11.34 -53.66
C ASP A 27 -2.32 -12.67 -54.40
N PRO A 28 -2.62 -12.73 -55.70
CA PRO A 28 -2.34 -13.91 -56.51
C PRO A 28 -0.85 -14.20 -56.52
N LEU A 29 -0.48 -15.48 -56.63
CA LEU A 29 0.91 -15.82 -56.88
C LEU A 29 1.35 -15.26 -58.24
N PRO A 30 2.61 -14.78 -58.36
CA PRO A 30 3.16 -14.38 -59.65
C PRO A 30 3.14 -15.56 -60.62
N ASP A 31 2.93 -15.26 -61.90
CA ASP A 31 2.85 -16.28 -62.93
C ASP A 31 4.25 -16.89 -63.20
N ARG A 32 4.29 -18.11 -63.71
CA ARG A 32 5.55 -18.80 -64.03
C ARG A 32 6.36 -18.07 -65.11
N ASN A 33 5.70 -17.27 -65.94
CA ASN A 33 6.31 -16.47 -66.99
C ASN A 33 6.58 -15.02 -66.57
N ASP A 34 6.28 -14.66 -65.33
CA ASP A 34 6.48 -13.31 -64.81
C ASP A 34 7.97 -13.14 -64.46
N ILE A 35 8.64 -12.21 -65.14
CA ILE A 35 10.06 -11.95 -64.93
C ILE A 35 10.17 -10.93 -63.81
N PRO A 36 10.83 -11.24 -62.67
CA PRO A 36 11.02 -10.25 -61.63
C PRO A 36 11.79 -9.06 -62.19
N LEU A 37 11.54 -7.85 -61.68
CA LEU A 37 12.39 -6.69 -61.96
C LEU A 37 13.83 -7.02 -61.52
N MET A 38 14.64 -7.47 -62.46
CA MET A 38 16.01 -7.91 -62.26
C MET A 38 16.93 -6.89 -62.94
N ASN A 39 18.03 -6.52 -62.29
CA ASN A 39 18.99 -5.52 -62.77
C ASN A 39 18.40 -4.12 -63.02
N ILE A 40 17.63 -3.58 -62.05
CA ILE A 40 17.49 -2.12 -61.93
C ILE A 40 18.81 -1.59 -61.35
N THR A 41 19.83 -1.47 -62.19
CA THR A 41 21.00 -0.65 -61.86
C THR A 41 20.67 0.75 -62.32
N GLU A 42 20.63 1.71 -61.41
CA GLU A 42 20.61 3.11 -61.81
C GLU A 42 21.94 3.44 -62.51
N ASP A 43 21.92 4.29 -63.54
CA ASP A 43 23.12 4.79 -64.23
C ASP A 43 23.87 5.79 -63.34
N ILE A 44 24.28 5.36 -62.13
CA ILE A 44 25.00 6.18 -61.16
C ILE A 44 26.49 5.90 -61.29
N ASP A 45 27.28 6.97 -61.39
CA ASP A 45 28.71 6.89 -61.21
C ASP A 45 29.05 6.78 -59.72
N TYR A 46 29.19 5.54 -59.24
CA TYR A 46 29.54 5.25 -57.85
C TYR A 46 30.89 5.84 -57.42
N ILE A 47 31.82 6.12 -58.35
CA ILE A 47 33.10 6.72 -58.01
C ILE A 47 32.88 8.18 -57.60
N TYR A 48 32.11 8.91 -58.41
CA TYR A 48 31.76 10.30 -58.14
C TYR A 48 30.89 10.44 -56.88
N ASP A 49 29.87 9.60 -56.74
CA ASP A 49 28.92 9.71 -55.62
C ASP A 49 29.59 9.38 -54.27
N ASN A 50 30.45 8.35 -54.22
CA ASN A 50 31.26 8.05 -53.04
C ASN A 50 32.19 9.22 -52.67
N ALA A 51 32.80 9.88 -53.67
CA ALA A 51 33.65 11.03 -53.43
C ALA A 51 32.86 12.21 -52.84
N VAL A 52 31.70 12.52 -53.41
CA VAL A 52 30.80 13.58 -52.91
C VAL A 52 30.34 13.27 -51.50
N GLN A 53 29.96 12.02 -51.21
CA GLN A 53 29.53 11.59 -49.88
C GLN A 53 30.62 11.79 -48.83
N VAL A 54 31.88 11.45 -49.15
CA VAL A 54 33.01 11.64 -48.24
C VAL A 54 33.32 13.11 -48.02
N ILE A 55 33.32 13.93 -49.09
CA ILE A 55 33.60 15.37 -49.02
C ILE A 55 32.56 16.10 -48.16
N ASN A 56 31.29 15.74 -48.30
CA ASN A 56 30.18 16.35 -47.56
C ASN A 56 29.99 15.75 -46.16
N SER A 57 30.70 14.67 -45.82
CA SER A 57 30.59 14.06 -44.50
C SER A 57 31.18 14.99 -43.44
N LYS A 58 30.44 15.19 -42.34
CA LYS A 58 30.98 15.91 -41.18
C LYS A 58 32.06 15.06 -40.51
N PRO A 59 33.18 15.64 -40.07
CA PRO A 59 34.18 14.90 -39.32
C PRO A 59 33.55 14.30 -38.08
N VAL A 60 33.80 13.01 -37.84
CA VAL A 60 33.33 12.35 -36.62
C VAL A 60 33.99 13.05 -35.44
N GLU A 61 33.21 13.79 -34.66
CA GLU A 61 33.68 14.35 -33.41
C GLU A 61 34.19 13.20 -32.55
N LYS A 62 35.49 13.21 -32.25
CA LYS A 62 36.05 12.29 -31.26
C LYS A 62 35.28 12.56 -29.98
N LYS A 63 34.35 11.66 -29.63
CA LYS A 63 33.71 11.66 -28.32
C LYS A 63 34.86 11.67 -27.33
N LYS A 64 35.17 12.82 -26.74
CA LYS A 64 36.12 12.90 -25.63
C LYS A 64 35.61 11.82 -24.68
N LYS A 65 36.45 10.83 -24.35
CA LYS A 65 36.14 9.88 -23.28
C LYS A 65 36.13 10.70 -21.99
N LYS A 66 35.08 11.51 -21.82
CA LYS A 66 34.78 12.17 -20.57
C LYS A 66 34.41 11.01 -19.66
N GLY A 67 35.41 10.48 -18.95
CA GLY A 67 35.12 9.79 -17.70
C GLY A 67 34.16 10.67 -16.91
N LYS A 68 33.23 10.07 -16.17
CA LYS A 68 32.20 10.78 -15.41
C LYS A 68 32.82 12.05 -14.81
N VAL A 69 32.46 13.22 -15.35
CA VAL A 69 32.99 14.51 -14.89
C VAL A 69 32.43 14.65 -13.48
N LEU A 70 33.25 14.28 -12.49
CA LEU A 70 32.81 14.25 -11.10
C LEU A 70 32.54 15.66 -10.56
N ILE A 71 33.06 16.69 -11.23
CA ILE A 71 32.94 18.10 -10.88
C ILE A 71 33.08 18.86 -12.20
N ASP A 72 32.13 19.72 -12.55
CA ASP A 72 32.27 20.65 -13.68
C ASP A 72 33.61 21.40 -13.57
N ASP A 73 34.24 21.71 -14.71
CA ASP A 73 35.59 22.31 -14.75
C ASP A 73 35.69 23.60 -13.90
N ASP A 74 34.56 24.28 -13.64
CA ASP A 74 34.41 25.36 -12.66
C ASP A 74 33.23 25.12 -11.69
N PRO A 75 33.46 24.90 -10.38
CA PRO A 75 32.39 24.65 -9.40
C PRO A 75 31.48 25.86 -9.16
N LEU A 76 31.94 27.06 -9.53
CA LEU A 76 31.19 28.31 -9.42
C LEU A 76 30.22 28.52 -10.60
N SER A 77 30.44 27.80 -11.72
CA SER A 77 29.59 27.84 -12.91
C SER A 77 28.30 27.01 -12.75
N LYS A 78 28.14 26.32 -11.63
CA LYS A 78 26.97 25.49 -11.37
C LYS A 78 25.71 26.35 -11.26
N GLU A 79 24.67 26.00 -12.00
CA GLU A 79 23.37 26.71 -12.04
C GLU A 79 22.68 26.83 -10.66
N ASP A 80 22.99 25.89 -9.78
CA ASP A 80 22.44 25.78 -8.43
C ASP A 80 23.39 26.26 -7.34
N TYR A 81 24.50 26.90 -7.70
CA TYR A 81 25.41 27.48 -6.72
C TYR A 81 24.66 28.49 -5.84
N GLY A 82 24.81 28.36 -4.51
CA GLY A 82 24.13 29.21 -3.52
C GLY A 82 22.65 28.86 -3.26
N LYS A 83 22.06 27.89 -3.97
CA LYS A 83 20.70 27.40 -3.70
C LYS A 83 20.72 26.17 -2.79
N ILE A 84 19.71 26.04 -1.94
CA ILE A 84 19.52 24.85 -1.11
C ILE A 84 18.99 23.73 -2.02
N SER A 85 19.60 22.55 -1.94
CA SER A 85 19.14 21.39 -2.70
C SER A 85 17.70 21.00 -2.31
N PRO A 86 16.83 20.66 -3.28
CA PRO A 86 15.48 20.16 -3.00
C PRO A 86 15.45 18.96 -2.05
N TYR A 87 16.52 18.15 -2.05
CA TYR A 87 16.67 17.02 -1.13
C TYR A 87 16.72 17.45 0.34
N LEU A 88 17.45 18.51 0.65
CA LEU A 88 17.58 19.02 2.02
C LEU A 88 16.26 19.61 2.53
N ILE A 89 15.47 20.21 1.64
CA ILE A 89 14.13 20.70 1.96
C ILE A 89 13.23 19.52 2.34
N LYS A 90 13.22 18.45 1.53
CA LYS A 90 12.45 17.23 1.84
C LYS A 90 12.83 16.62 3.19
N ILE A 91 14.13 16.47 3.48
CA ILE A 91 14.59 15.95 4.77
C ILE A 91 14.11 16.83 5.93
N LYS A 92 14.18 18.15 5.78
CA LYS A 92 13.73 19.08 6.82
C LYS A 92 12.23 18.89 7.12
N ASP A 93 11.42 18.73 6.08
CA ASP A 93 9.98 18.52 6.22
C ASP A 93 9.69 17.15 6.86
N GLU A 94 10.38 16.09 6.44
CA GLU A 94 10.29 14.76 7.05
C GLU A 94 10.69 14.77 8.53
N LEU A 95 11.75 15.49 8.91
CA LEU A 95 12.16 15.63 10.30
C LEU A 95 11.10 16.35 11.12
N LYS A 96 10.53 17.42 10.58
CA LYS A 96 9.47 18.18 11.24
C LYS A 96 8.22 17.33 11.46
N GLU A 97 7.85 16.52 10.48
CA GLU A 97 6.72 15.59 10.59
C GLU A 97 6.97 14.54 11.68
N LYS A 98 8.17 13.93 11.70
CA LYS A 98 8.57 12.98 12.74
C LYS A 98 8.57 13.58 14.15
N GLU A 99 9.01 14.83 14.30
CA GLU A 99 8.96 15.54 15.58
C GLU A 99 7.52 15.78 16.05
N ASN A 100 6.61 16.10 15.12
CA ASN A 100 5.20 16.30 15.45
C ASN A 100 4.53 14.99 15.88
N LEU A 101 4.82 13.88 15.20
CA LEU A 101 4.33 12.55 15.58
C LEU A 101 4.81 12.17 16.98
N LYS A 102 6.11 12.32 17.27
CA LYS A 102 6.64 12.06 18.62
C LYS A 102 5.95 12.88 19.71
N LYS A 103 5.62 14.15 19.42
CA LYS A 103 4.89 15.00 20.37
C LYS A 103 3.47 14.51 20.58
N GLN A 104 2.79 14.06 19.52
CA GLN A 104 1.45 13.48 19.63
C GLN A 104 1.48 12.19 20.44
N ASP A 105 2.42 11.28 20.16
CA ASP A 105 2.57 10.03 20.91
C ASP A 105 2.75 10.30 22.41
N ILE A 106 3.60 11.27 22.79
CA ILE A 106 3.79 11.64 24.21
C ILE A 106 2.49 12.17 24.83
N ILE A 107 1.75 13.03 24.11
CA ILE A 107 0.48 13.58 24.61
C ILE A 107 -0.56 12.48 24.79
N ASP A 108 -0.63 11.54 23.85
CA ASP A 108 -1.58 10.43 23.89
C ASP A 108 -1.25 9.46 25.03
N GLU A 109 0.03 9.12 25.24
CA GLU A 109 0.48 8.32 26.39
C GLU A 109 0.20 9.03 27.73
N GLU A 110 0.46 10.33 27.83
CA GLU A 110 0.10 11.12 29.02
C GLU A 110 -1.41 11.14 29.26
N LYS A 111 -2.22 11.20 28.21
CA LYS A 111 -3.68 11.17 28.34
C LYS A 111 -4.16 9.80 28.79
N ILE A 112 -3.65 8.73 28.19
CA ILE A 112 -3.98 7.34 28.55
C ILE A 112 -3.60 7.06 30.00
N THR A 113 -2.39 7.46 30.43
CA THR A 113 -1.94 7.26 31.81
C THR A 113 -2.79 8.03 32.81
N ARG A 114 -3.20 9.27 32.51
CA ARG A 114 -4.14 10.04 33.33
C ARG A 114 -5.50 9.35 33.43
N GLU A 115 -6.07 8.92 32.30
CA GLU A 115 -7.37 8.22 32.28
C GLU A 115 -7.34 6.91 33.07
N ILE A 116 -6.26 6.13 32.95
CA ILE A 116 -6.08 4.89 33.72
C ILE A 116 -6.00 5.20 35.22
N LYS A 117 -5.27 6.25 35.61
CA LYS A 117 -5.14 6.67 37.00
C LYS A 117 -6.49 7.10 37.58
N GLU A 118 -7.25 7.91 36.86
CA GLU A 118 -8.58 8.35 37.29
C GLU A 118 -9.55 7.17 37.46
N LYS A 119 -9.58 6.24 36.51
CA LYS A 119 -10.42 5.02 36.59
C LYS A 119 -10.03 4.14 37.78
N ARG A 120 -8.73 4.00 38.04
CA ARG A 120 -8.21 3.26 39.21
C ARG A 120 -8.65 3.92 40.51
N ASP A 121 -8.50 5.23 40.64
CA ASP A 121 -8.86 5.95 41.87
C ASP A 121 -10.38 5.86 42.13
N TYR A 122 -11.18 5.96 41.06
CA TYR A 122 -12.62 5.73 41.12
C TYR A 122 -12.97 4.31 41.61
N LEU A 123 -12.37 3.27 41.00
CA LEU A 123 -12.59 1.88 41.38
C LEU A 123 -12.17 1.61 42.83
N LEU A 124 -11.06 2.19 43.28
CA LEU A 124 -10.56 2.07 44.64
C LEU A 124 -11.54 2.67 45.65
N ALA A 125 -12.11 3.84 45.33
CA ALA A 125 -13.14 4.47 46.16
C ALA A 125 -14.39 3.59 46.25
N GLU A 126 -14.84 3.01 45.13
CA GLU A 126 -15.99 2.11 45.10
C GLU A 126 -15.77 0.84 45.94
N LEU A 127 -14.60 0.21 45.82
CA LEU A 127 -14.23 -0.98 46.62
C LEU A 127 -14.17 -0.67 48.11
N LYS A 128 -13.61 0.49 48.50
CA LYS A 128 -13.58 0.94 49.90
C LYS A 128 -14.98 1.20 50.45
N ASN A 129 -15.87 1.79 49.64
CA ASN A 129 -17.27 1.98 50.02
C ASN A 129 -17.98 0.65 50.25
N LYS A 130 -17.82 -0.31 49.33
CA LYS A 130 -18.38 -1.66 49.46
C LYS A 130 -17.84 -2.41 50.67
N TYR A 131 -16.54 -2.27 50.95
CA TYR A 131 -15.93 -2.81 52.16
C TYR A 131 -16.58 -2.22 53.42
N ASN A 132 -16.77 -0.90 53.47
CA ASN A 132 -17.40 -0.23 54.61
C ASN A 132 -18.85 -0.68 54.82
N GLU A 133 -19.62 -0.86 53.75
CA GLU A 133 -21.00 -1.37 53.82
C GLU A 133 -21.05 -2.79 54.41
N ILE A 134 -20.25 -3.70 53.88
CA ILE A 134 -20.20 -5.09 54.35
C ILE A 134 -19.67 -5.15 55.77
N ASN A 135 -18.65 -4.37 56.10
CA ASN A 135 -18.09 -4.32 57.45
C ASN A 135 -19.14 -3.80 58.46
N LYS A 136 -19.95 -2.80 58.08
CA LYS A 136 -21.06 -2.31 58.90
C LYS A 136 -22.11 -3.40 59.15
N GLU A 137 -22.41 -4.24 58.16
CA GLU A 137 -23.32 -5.39 58.36
C GLU A 137 -22.68 -6.49 59.22
N TYR A 138 -21.40 -6.78 58.99
CA TYR A 138 -20.64 -7.76 59.75
C TYR A 138 -20.58 -7.40 61.24
N LEU A 139 -20.28 -6.14 61.59
CA LEU A 139 -20.22 -5.66 62.97
C LEU A 139 -21.55 -5.78 63.73
N LYS A 140 -22.70 -5.69 63.03
CA LYS A 140 -24.02 -5.91 63.62
C LYS A 140 -24.25 -7.36 64.05
N ILE A 141 -23.49 -8.31 63.52
CA ILE A 141 -23.66 -9.74 63.79
C ILE A 141 -22.49 -10.29 64.62
N SER A 142 -21.31 -9.69 64.51
CA SER A 142 -20.07 -10.18 65.13
C SER A 142 -20.08 -10.20 66.66
N HIS A 143 -20.83 -9.28 67.31
CA HIS A 143 -20.94 -9.19 68.77
C HIS A 143 -21.84 -10.25 69.40
N VAL A 144 -22.59 -11.03 68.60
CA VAL A 144 -23.44 -12.10 69.09
C VAL A 144 -22.59 -13.35 69.32
N VAL A 145 -22.23 -13.62 70.58
CA VAL A 145 -21.33 -14.72 70.99
C VAL A 145 -22.01 -16.09 70.86
N ASP A 146 -23.28 -16.20 71.25
CA ASP A 146 -24.05 -17.45 71.16
C ASP A 146 -24.81 -17.56 69.83
N ILE A 147 -24.08 -17.90 68.77
CA ILE A 147 -24.66 -18.11 67.45
C ILE A 147 -25.31 -19.52 67.38
N ASN A 148 -26.40 -19.72 68.11
CA ASN A 148 -27.14 -21.00 68.17
C ASN A 148 -27.87 -21.36 66.86
N SER A 149 -27.71 -20.57 65.79
CA SER A 149 -28.36 -20.78 64.49
C SER A 149 -27.32 -20.92 63.38
N VAL A 150 -27.33 -22.09 62.72
CA VAL A 150 -26.47 -22.41 61.55
C VAL A 150 -26.54 -21.32 60.46
N ARG A 151 -27.71 -20.68 60.29
CA ARG A 151 -27.89 -19.60 59.30
C ARG A 151 -27.09 -18.35 59.65
N LYS A 152 -27.02 -17.97 60.93
CA LYS A 152 -26.26 -16.79 61.38
C LYS A 152 -24.75 -17.05 61.27
N LEU A 153 -24.31 -18.27 61.56
CA LEU A 153 -22.92 -18.69 61.42
C LEU A 153 -22.47 -18.64 59.95
N LYS A 154 -23.25 -19.23 59.03
CA LYS A 154 -22.97 -19.16 57.59
C LYS A 154 -22.94 -17.73 57.04
N LYS A 155 -23.79 -16.84 57.54
CA LYS A 155 -23.76 -15.41 57.17
C LYS A 155 -22.46 -14.74 57.62
N LYS A 156 -22.04 -14.99 58.86
CA LYS A 156 -20.77 -14.46 59.40
C LYS A 156 -19.57 -14.92 58.55
N GLU A 157 -19.45 -16.21 58.30
CA GLU A 157 -18.39 -16.77 57.43
C GLU A 157 -18.43 -16.19 56.01
N GLY A 158 -19.64 -15.95 55.48
CA GLY A 158 -19.82 -15.32 54.16
C GLY A 158 -19.26 -13.91 54.11
N TYR A 159 -19.57 -13.09 55.11
CA TYR A 159 -19.03 -11.73 55.22
C TYR A 159 -17.51 -11.71 55.42
N GLU A 160 -16.96 -12.60 56.25
CA GLU A 160 -15.50 -12.72 56.44
C GLU A 160 -14.79 -13.06 55.12
N LYS A 161 -15.35 -13.98 54.32
CA LYS A 161 -14.81 -14.32 53.00
C LYS A 161 -14.85 -13.12 52.05
N GLN A 162 -15.96 -12.38 52.03
CA GLN A 162 -16.11 -11.20 51.18
C GLN A 162 -15.17 -10.06 51.59
N LEU A 163 -15.01 -9.80 52.90
CA LEU A 163 -14.08 -8.80 53.42
C LEU A 163 -12.64 -9.15 53.04
N ASN A 164 -12.22 -10.41 53.24
CA ASN A 164 -10.87 -10.86 52.88
C ASN A 164 -10.60 -10.76 51.36
N GLN A 165 -11.60 -11.05 50.52
CA GLN A 165 -11.49 -10.82 49.07
C GLN A 165 -11.31 -9.34 48.74
N LEU A 166 -12.14 -8.47 49.30
CA LEU A 166 -12.05 -7.02 49.07
C LEU A 166 -10.72 -6.44 49.56
N GLU A 167 -10.21 -6.88 50.72
CA GLU A 167 -8.89 -6.48 51.21
C GLU A 167 -7.77 -6.85 50.24
N LYS A 168 -7.80 -8.08 49.69
CA LYS A 168 -6.81 -8.52 48.70
C LYS A 168 -6.90 -7.72 47.41
N ASP A 169 -8.10 -7.40 46.95
CA ASP A 169 -8.29 -6.67 45.71
C ASP A 169 -7.89 -5.20 45.86
N ILE A 170 -8.22 -4.57 46.99
CA ILE A 170 -7.74 -3.23 47.36
C ILE A 170 -6.22 -3.21 47.43
N LEU A 171 -5.60 -4.18 48.10
CA LEU A 171 -4.14 -4.23 48.26
C LEU A 171 -3.41 -4.47 46.93
N LYS A 172 -3.97 -5.31 46.05
CA LYS A 172 -3.44 -5.50 44.69
C LYS A 172 -3.50 -4.20 43.89
N LEU A 173 -4.63 -3.50 43.93
CA LEU A 173 -4.77 -2.23 43.25
C LEU A 173 -3.80 -1.22 43.83
N GLU A 174 -3.78 -0.99 45.15
CA GLU A 174 -2.86 -0.06 45.81
C GLU A 174 -1.38 -0.33 45.48
N ASN A 175 -0.95 -1.60 45.51
CA ASN A 175 0.44 -1.99 45.21
C ASN A 175 0.82 -1.94 43.73
N GLN A 176 -0.14 -1.97 42.80
CA GLN A 176 0.15 -1.73 41.38
C GLN A 176 0.47 -0.24 41.16
N THR A 177 1.67 0.18 41.48
CA THR A 177 2.23 1.46 41.03
C THR A 177 2.83 1.29 39.65
N TYR A 178 2.34 2.05 38.66
CA TYR A 178 3.02 2.30 37.39
C TYR A 178 3.88 3.55 37.52
#